data_AF-A0A8S4S633-F1
#
_entry.id   AF-A0A8S4S633-F1
#
_cell.length_a   1.000
_cell.length_b   1.000
_cell.length_c   1.000
_cell.angle_alpha   90.00
_cell.angle_beta   90.00
_cell.angle_gamma   90.00
#
_symmetry.space_group_name_H-M   'P 1'
#
loop_
_entity.id
_entity.type
_entity.pdbx_description
1 polymer ?
#
loop_
_entity_poly.entity_id
_entity_poly.type
_entity_poly.pdbx_seq_one_letter_code
_entity_poly.pdbx_strand_id
1 'polypeptide(L)'
;MQNDEDKKEIAFDIKQNKTKEGRRNWLTKFNLNLRAASAQGKDDEKDDTLKSKISTLVKQTVHDTNKKMELVSHIKEHLRDKYPYKVGFILSMIKKSKDVLNELFNIAVKHKNDWKALEQLKIFELIVHTNVDTTNLVRQLVEVHLQHLNSTQTVLYHRSRVVLLK
;
A
#
# COMPACT_ATOMS: atom_id res chain seq x y z
N MET A 1 -49.98 -16.36 -1.24
CA MET A 1 -48.91 -16.52 -2.25
C MET A 1 -48.20 -15.19 -2.48
N GLN A 2 -47.75 -14.53 -1.40
CA GLN A 2 -47.21 -13.14 -1.44
C GLN A 2 -45.66 -13.09 -1.36
N ASN A 3 -44.99 -14.24 -1.18
CA ASN A 3 -43.55 -14.28 -0.85
C ASN A 3 -42.61 -14.45 -2.05
N ASP A 4 -43.14 -14.62 -3.26
CA ASP A 4 -42.33 -14.88 -4.47
C ASP A 4 -42.12 -13.66 -5.36
N GLU A 5 -42.90 -12.58 -5.18
CA GLU A 5 -42.71 -11.31 -5.90
C GLU A 5 -41.64 -10.45 -5.21
N ASP A 6 -41.66 -10.35 -3.88
CA ASP A 6 -40.65 -9.61 -3.10
C ASP A 6 -39.23 -10.18 -3.27
N LYS A 7 -39.10 -11.51 -3.39
CA LYS A 7 -37.81 -12.16 -3.65
C LYS A 7 -37.27 -11.87 -5.05
N LYS A 8 -38.15 -11.65 -6.03
CA LYS A 8 -37.76 -11.30 -7.40
C LYS A 8 -37.34 -9.83 -7.49
N GLU A 9 -37.99 -8.94 -6.75
CA GLU A 9 -37.59 -7.52 -6.67
C GLU A 9 -36.21 -7.35 -6.04
N ILE A 10 -35.94 -8.03 -4.92
CA ILE A 10 -34.63 -7.97 -4.24
C ILE A 10 -33.52 -8.57 -5.13
N ALA A 11 -33.80 -9.65 -5.87
CA ALA A 11 -32.84 -10.27 -6.78
C ALA A 11 -32.54 -9.42 -8.02
N PHE A 12 -33.49 -8.59 -8.47
CA PHE A 12 -33.32 -7.68 -9.60
C PHE A 12 -32.46 -6.47 -9.22
N ASP A 13 -32.67 -5.91 -8.02
CA ASP A 13 -31.91 -4.77 -7.51
C ASP A 13 -30.42 -5.11 -7.24
N ILE A 14 -30.13 -6.33 -6.79
CA ILE A 14 -28.74 -6.80 -6.58
C ILE A 14 -28.00 -6.98 -7.93
N LYS A 15 -28.71 -7.31 -9.02
CA LYS A 15 -28.11 -7.42 -10.36
C LYS A 15 -27.80 -6.06 -10.97
N GLN A 16 -28.67 -5.05 -10.81
CA GLN A 16 -28.43 -3.71 -11.38
C GLN A 16 -27.28 -2.96 -10.70
N ASN A 17 -27.02 -3.19 -9.41
CA ASN A 17 -25.92 -2.55 -8.69
C ASN A 17 -24.51 -3.02 -9.11
N LYS A 18 -24.40 -4.14 -9.85
CA LYS A 18 -23.10 -4.66 -10.34
C LYS A 18 -22.67 -4.08 -11.69
N THR A 19 -23.58 -3.54 -12.48
CA THR A 19 -23.27 -2.92 -13.78
C THR A 19 -22.79 -1.48 -13.61
N LYS A 20 -21.77 -1.06 -14.40
CA LYS A 20 -21.25 0.33 -14.41
C LYS A 20 -22.35 1.37 -14.63
N GLU A 21 -23.43 1.00 -15.30
CA GLU A 21 -24.64 1.81 -15.53
C GLU A 21 -25.49 2.04 -14.26
N GLY A 22 -25.66 1.03 -13.40
CA GLY A 22 -26.37 1.18 -12.13
C GLY A 22 -25.71 2.20 -11.19
N ARG A 23 -24.36 2.21 -11.17
CA ARG A 23 -23.58 3.23 -10.46
C ARG A 23 -23.72 4.63 -11.05
N ARG A 24 -23.81 4.76 -12.38
CA ARG A 24 -24.04 6.06 -13.05
C ARG A 24 -25.45 6.60 -12.79
N ASN A 25 -26.46 5.73 -12.72
CA ASN A 25 -27.83 6.14 -12.41
C ASN A 25 -28.02 6.57 -10.95
N TRP A 26 -27.23 6.03 -10.02
CA TRP A 26 -27.26 6.48 -8.62
C TRP A 26 -26.74 7.91 -8.45
N LEU A 27 -25.68 8.27 -9.18
CA LEU A 27 -25.09 9.61 -9.14
C LEU A 27 -25.98 10.71 -9.74
N THR A 28 -26.85 10.37 -10.69
CA THR A 28 -27.74 11.33 -11.37
C THR A 28 -29.03 11.59 -10.61
N LYS A 29 -29.58 10.58 -9.91
CA LYS A 29 -30.79 10.76 -9.08
C LYS A 29 -30.56 11.68 -7.87
N PHE A 30 -29.33 11.79 -7.37
CA PHE A 30 -29.01 12.64 -6.22
C PHE A 30 -29.06 14.16 -6.51
N ASN A 31 -29.09 14.58 -7.78
CA ASN A 31 -29.07 16.00 -8.15
C ASN A 31 -30.46 16.63 -8.34
N LEU A 32 -31.56 15.88 -8.25
CA LEU A 32 -32.89 16.38 -8.63
C LEU A 32 -33.73 17.01 -7.50
N ASN A 33 -33.34 16.86 -6.23
CA ASN A 33 -34.10 17.43 -5.09
C ASN A 33 -33.49 18.71 -4.49
N LEU A 34 -32.55 19.37 -5.16
CA LEU A 34 -31.90 20.58 -4.66
C LEU A 34 -32.62 21.88 -5.07
N ARG A 35 -33.95 21.91 -4.98
CA ARG A 35 -34.71 23.17 -5.09
C ARG A 35 -35.70 23.31 -3.94
N ALA A 36 -35.51 24.38 -3.17
CA ALA A 36 -36.33 24.90 -2.08
C ALA A 36 -36.30 24.12 -0.73
N ALA A 37 -35.27 24.41 0.09
CA ALA A 37 -35.38 24.37 1.55
C ALA A 37 -34.33 25.30 2.16
N SER A 38 -34.74 26.03 3.20
CA SER A 38 -34.17 27.20 3.88
C SER A 38 -32.65 27.23 4.12
N ALA A 39 -32.10 28.45 4.11
CA ALA A 39 -30.67 28.75 4.02
C ALA A 39 -29.95 28.96 5.37
N GLN A 40 -30.43 28.38 6.48
CA GLN A 40 -29.82 28.63 7.80
C GLN A 40 -29.43 27.39 8.62
N GLY A 41 -29.76 26.17 8.16
CA GLY A 41 -29.26 24.89 8.73
C GLY A 41 -28.46 24.04 7.73
N LYS A 42 -28.10 24.62 6.59
CA LYS A 42 -27.69 23.88 5.37
C LYS A 42 -26.19 23.75 5.16
N ASP A 43 -25.37 24.40 5.99
CA ASP A 43 -23.91 24.29 5.91
C ASP A 43 -23.39 23.09 6.71
N ASP A 44 -23.93 22.84 7.91
CA ASP A 44 -23.57 21.67 8.71
C ASP A 44 -23.98 20.36 8.03
N GLU A 45 -25.17 20.29 7.41
CA GLU A 45 -25.61 19.11 6.64
C GLU A 45 -24.74 18.83 5.41
N LYS A 46 -24.22 19.88 4.74
CA LYS A 46 -23.30 19.70 3.61
C LYS A 46 -21.94 19.21 4.06
N ASP A 47 -21.45 19.71 5.19
CA ASP A 47 -20.17 19.33 5.77
C ASP A 47 -20.22 17.89 6.31
N ASP A 48 -21.33 17.49 6.92
CA ASP A 48 -21.59 16.10 7.34
C ASP A 48 -21.74 15.16 6.13
N THR A 49 -22.37 15.63 5.05
CA THR A 49 -22.44 14.88 3.79
C THR A 49 -21.05 14.71 3.16
N LEU A 50 -20.20 15.74 3.22
CA LEU A 50 -18.83 15.68 2.70
C LEU A 50 -17.95 14.75 3.55
N LYS A 51 -17.98 14.87 4.87
CA LYS A 51 -17.29 13.97 5.81
C LYS A 51 -17.75 12.52 5.62
N SER A 52 -19.04 12.30 5.41
CA SER A 52 -19.60 10.97 5.11
C SER A 52 -19.09 10.41 3.79
N LYS A 53 -19.00 11.23 2.73
CA LYS A 53 -18.41 10.84 1.43
C LYS A 53 -16.92 10.52 1.56
N ILE A 54 -16.16 11.36 2.27
CA ILE A 54 -14.73 11.12 2.54
C ILE A 54 -14.56 9.82 3.33
N SER A 55 -15.34 9.62 4.39
CA SER A 55 -15.32 8.39 5.20
C SER A 55 -15.64 7.16 4.35
N THR A 56 -16.64 7.25 3.48
CA THR A 56 -17.00 6.16 2.56
C THR A 56 -15.88 5.86 1.58
N LEU A 57 -15.24 6.89 1.02
CA LEU A 57 -14.13 6.73 0.08
C LEU A 57 -12.89 6.14 0.77
N VAL A 58 -12.59 6.55 2.01
CA VAL A 58 -11.53 5.96 2.83
C VAL A 58 -11.83 4.50 3.11
N LYS A 59 -13.05 4.16 3.54
CA LYS A 59 -13.49 2.78 3.79
C LYS A 59 -13.38 1.91 2.54
N GLN A 60 -13.81 2.42 1.39
CA GLN A 60 -13.67 1.73 0.11
C GLN A 60 -12.20 1.53 -0.27
N THR A 61 -11.37 2.56 -0.11
CA THR A 61 -9.94 2.49 -0.43
C THR A 61 -9.23 1.46 0.46
N VAL A 62 -9.54 1.43 1.76
CA VAL A 62 -9.01 0.44 2.71
C VAL A 62 -9.48 -0.97 2.32
N HIS A 63 -10.77 -1.14 2.02
CA HIS A 63 -11.32 -2.42 1.60
C HIS A 63 -10.66 -2.94 0.31
N ASP A 64 -10.54 -2.09 -0.71
CA ASP A 64 -9.90 -2.44 -1.98
C ASP A 64 -8.41 -2.77 -1.80
N THR A 65 -7.73 -2.04 -0.91
CA THR A 65 -6.32 -2.29 -0.58
C THR A 65 -6.17 -3.64 0.12
N ASN A 66 -7.01 -3.93 1.12
CA ASN A 66 -6.99 -5.22 1.82
C ASN A 66 -7.22 -6.38 0.87
N LYS A 67 -8.22 -6.27 -0.02
CA LYS A 67 -8.51 -7.30 -1.02
C LYS A 67 -7.33 -7.53 -1.98
N LYS A 68 -6.67 -6.45 -2.41
CA LYS A 68 -5.46 -6.57 -3.26
C LYS A 68 -4.29 -7.18 -2.49
N MET A 69 -4.14 -6.84 -1.21
CA MET A 69 -3.11 -7.43 -0.35
C MET A 69 -3.32 -8.93 -0.17
N GLU A 70 -4.56 -9.38 0.05
CA GLU A 70 -4.90 -10.81 0.14
C GLU A 70 -4.52 -11.57 -1.13
N LEU A 71 -4.84 -11.02 -2.31
CA LEU A 71 -4.49 -11.64 -3.60
C LEU A 71 -2.97 -11.79 -3.79
N VAL A 72 -2.19 -10.80 -3.34
CA VAL A 72 -0.73 -10.83 -3.43
C VAL A 72 -0.10 -11.67 -2.32
N SER A 73 -0.81 -11.91 -1.22
CA SER A 73 -0.31 -12.65 -0.05
C SER A 73 0.13 -14.06 -0.41
N HIS A 74 -0.64 -14.76 -1.25
CA HIS A 74 -0.29 -16.10 -1.72
C HIS A 74 1.05 -16.12 -2.50
N ILE A 75 1.27 -15.14 -3.37
CA ILE A 75 2.51 -15.00 -4.13
C ILE A 75 3.68 -14.71 -3.19
N LYS A 76 3.46 -13.85 -2.19
CA LYS A 76 4.44 -13.55 -1.16
C LYS A 76 4.82 -14.81 -0.38
N GLU A 77 3.87 -15.60 0.11
CA GLU A 77 4.18 -16.84 0.85
C GLU A 77 4.97 -17.84 0.02
N HIS A 78 4.57 -18.09 -1.22
CA HIS A 78 5.26 -19.07 -2.09
C HIS A 78 6.66 -18.64 -2.53
N LEU A 79 6.91 -17.33 -2.65
CA LEU A 79 8.19 -16.81 -3.13
C LEU A 79 9.07 -16.23 -2.02
N ARG A 80 8.55 -16.07 -0.78
CA ARG A 80 9.24 -15.41 0.33
C ARG A 80 10.66 -15.92 0.53
N ASP A 81 10.84 -17.23 0.43
CA ASP A 81 12.13 -17.88 0.69
C ASP A 81 13.07 -17.93 -0.50
N LYS A 82 12.57 -17.64 -1.71
CA LYS A 82 13.41 -17.60 -2.89
C LYS A 82 14.34 -16.39 -2.82
N TYR A 83 15.62 -16.66 -3.05
CA TYR A 83 16.68 -15.66 -3.13
C TYR A 83 16.31 -14.40 -3.94
N PRO A 84 15.83 -14.50 -5.21
CA PRO A 84 15.52 -13.30 -6.01
C PRO A 84 14.40 -12.45 -5.39
N TYR A 85 13.44 -13.07 -4.70
CA TYR A 85 12.38 -12.35 -4.00
C TYR A 85 12.91 -11.62 -2.76
N LYS A 86 13.75 -12.28 -1.94
CA LYS A 86 14.39 -11.67 -0.76
C LYS A 86 15.24 -10.46 -1.15
N VAL A 87 16.05 -10.59 -2.20
CA VAL A 87 16.88 -9.50 -2.75
C VAL A 87 16.02 -8.34 -3.24
N GLY A 88 15.01 -8.62 -4.07
CA GLY A 88 14.10 -7.59 -4.60
C GLY A 88 13.32 -6.87 -3.48
N PHE A 89 12.90 -7.60 -2.45
CA PHE A 89 12.21 -7.05 -1.29
C PHE A 89 13.12 -6.11 -0.48
N ILE A 90 14.33 -6.53 -0.13
CA ILE A 90 15.28 -5.69 0.60
C ILE A 90 15.66 -4.45 -0.23
N LEU A 91 15.89 -4.61 -1.54
CA LEU A 91 16.19 -3.49 -2.44
C LEU A 91 15.04 -2.48 -2.50
N SER A 92 13.79 -2.95 -2.53
CA SER A 92 12.60 -2.08 -2.44
C SER A 92 12.57 -1.29 -1.14
N MET A 93 12.92 -1.92 -0.01
CA MET A 93 12.99 -1.24 1.29
C MET A 93 14.10 -0.19 1.34
N ILE A 94 15.28 -0.49 0.78
CA ILE A 94 16.39 0.47 0.66
C ILE A 94 15.96 1.68 -0.18
N LYS A 95 15.32 1.44 -1.33
CA LYS A 95 14.83 2.51 -2.20
C LYS A 95 13.86 3.42 -1.45
N LYS A 96 12.86 2.84 -0.77
CA LYS A 96 11.90 3.61 0.04
C LYS A 96 12.59 4.42 1.13
N SER A 97 13.54 3.83 1.85
CA SER A 97 14.29 4.51 2.91
C SER A 97 15.13 5.68 2.38
N LYS A 98 15.74 5.50 1.19
CA LYS A 98 16.44 6.58 0.48
C LYS A 98 15.52 7.72 0.09
N ASP A 99 14.33 7.42 -0.41
CA ASP A 99 13.34 8.44 -0.80
C ASP A 99 12.89 9.26 0.42
N VAL A 100 12.66 8.59 1.56
CA VAL A 100 12.36 9.25 2.85
C VAL A 100 13.53 10.11 3.32
N LEU A 101 14.77 9.61 3.27
CA LEU A 101 15.96 10.41 3.62
C LEU A 101 16.06 11.66 2.76
N ASN A 102 15.87 11.54 1.45
CA ASN A 102 15.88 12.69 0.55
C ASN A 102 14.81 13.71 0.92
N GLU A 103 13.61 13.27 1.25
CA GLU A 103 12.54 14.15 1.71
C GLU A 103 12.91 14.85 3.02
N LEU A 104 13.42 14.14 4.02
CA LEU A 104 13.87 14.71 5.29
C LEU A 104 14.99 15.73 5.09
N PHE A 105 15.97 15.45 4.23
CA PHE A 105 17.02 16.40 3.90
C PHE A 105 16.48 17.65 3.20
N ASN A 106 15.56 17.48 2.25
CA ASN A 106 14.93 18.61 1.56
C ASN A 106 14.16 19.51 2.53
N ILE A 107 13.39 18.92 3.44
CA ILE A 107 12.65 19.66 4.47
C ILE A 107 13.65 20.36 5.41
N ALA A 108 14.70 19.67 5.85
CA ALA A 108 15.72 20.24 6.72
C ALA A 108 16.47 21.43 6.09
N VAL A 109 16.80 21.34 4.80
CA VAL A 109 17.42 22.44 4.06
C VAL A 109 16.45 23.60 3.88
N LYS A 110 15.20 23.32 3.50
CA LYS A 110 14.18 24.34 3.25
C LYS A 110 13.86 25.17 4.48
N HIS A 111 13.79 24.55 5.65
CA HIS A 111 13.36 25.19 6.90
C HIS A 111 14.51 25.41 7.90
N LYS A 112 15.76 25.29 7.44
CA LYS A 112 16.96 25.42 8.28
C LYS A 112 16.95 26.68 9.16
N ASN A 113 16.48 27.80 8.61
CA ASN A 113 16.49 29.10 9.28
C ASN A 113 15.19 29.39 10.06
N ASP A 114 14.13 28.62 9.82
CA ASP A 114 12.80 28.84 10.42
C ASP A 114 12.60 28.01 11.69
N TRP A 115 13.33 26.89 11.82
CA TRP A 115 13.15 25.95 12.92
C TRP A 115 13.86 26.35 14.20
N LYS A 116 13.19 26.09 15.32
CA LYS A 116 13.81 26.17 16.65
C LYS A 116 14.80 25.02 16.81
N ALA A 117 15.82 25.21 17.65
CA ALA A 117 16.87 24.21 17.90
C ALA A 117 16.33 22.81 18.28
N LEU A 118 15.20 22.76 19.01
CA LEU A 118 14.55 21.50 19.37
C LEU A 118 13.97 20.75 18.16
N GLU A 119 13.40 21.48 17.20
CA GLU A 119 12.82 20.90 15.97
C GLU A 119 13.93 20.41 15.04
N GLN A 120 15.01 21.19 14.94
CA GLN A 120 16.22 20.79 14.22
C GLN A 120 16.78 19.48 14.80
N LEU A 121 16.91 19.38 16.12
CA LEU A 121 17.41 18.17 16.78
C LEU A 121 16.56 16.93 16.46
N LYS A 122 15.23 17.05 16.52
CA LYS A 122 14.31 15.94 16.20
C LYS A 122 14.45 15.46 14.75
N ILE A 123 14.60 16.39 13.81
CA ILE A 123 14.75 16.03 12.39
C ILE A 123 16.13 15.41 12.14
N PHE A 124 17.18 15.92 12.76
CA PHE A 124 18.50 15.29 12.70
C PHE A 124 18.50 13.88 13.30
N GLU A 125 17.85 13.68 14.45
CA GLU A 125 17.66 12.35 15.04
C GLU A 125 16.94 11.40 14.07
N LEU A 126 15.85 11.86 13.45
CA LEU A 126 15.09 11.07 12.48
C LEU A 126 15.93 10.71 11.23
N ILE A 127 16.74 11.66 10.73
CA ILE A 127 17.68 11.42 9.62
C ILE A 127 18.70 10.35 10.01
N VAL A 128 19.29 10.47 11.20
CA VAL A 128 20.33 9.53 11.68
C VAL A 128 19.74 8.13 11.84
N HIS A 129 18.59 7.97 12.49
CA HIS A 129 17.92 6.66 12.63
C HIS A 129 17.59 6.05 11.27
N THR A 130 17.02 6.84 10.35
CA THR A 130 16.68 6.37 9.00
C THR A 130 17.94 5.95 8.22
N ASN A 131 19.08 6.63 8.42
CA ASN A 131 20.35 6.25 7.80
C ASN A 131 20.92 4.95 8.38
N VAL A 132 20.88 4.77 9.70
CA VAL A 132 21.27 3.53 10.37
C VAL A 132 20.42 2.35 9.86
N ASP A 133 19.10 2.54 9.76
CA ASP A 133 18.19 1.53 9.20
C ASP A 133 18.50 1.20 7.74
N THR A 134 18.76 2.23 6.92
CA THR A 134 19.15 2.04 5.52
C THR A 134 20.44 1.24 5.41
N THR A 135 21.43 1.55 6.24
CA THR A 135 22.72 0.85 6.28
C THR A 135 22.54 -0.61 6.72
N ASN A 136 21.67 -0.87 7.70
CA ASN A 136 21.32 -2.21 8.12
C ASN A 136 20.63 -3.02 7.01
N LEU A 137 19.76 -2.39 6.21
CA LEU A 137 19.14 -3.04 5.04
C LEU A 137 20.18 -3.37 3.97
N VAL A 138 21.13 -2.47 3.71
CA VAL A 138 22.25 -2.73 2.79
C VAL A 138 23.13 -3.88 3.29
N ARG A 139 23.42 -3.93 4.59
CA ARG A 139 24.16 -5.04 5.21
C ARG A 139 23.45 -6.38 4.98
N GLN A 140 22.13 -6.44 5.24
CA GLN A 140 21.32 -7.62 4.98
C GLN A 140 21.33 -8.04 3.50
N LEU A 141 21.29 -7.06 2.58
CA LEU A 141 21.36 -7.33 1.14
C LEU A 141 22.68 -8.00 0.75
N VAL A 142 23.79 -7.48 1.27
CA VAL A 142 25.14 -8.04 1.03
C VAL A 142 25.26 -9.44 1.64
N GLU A 143 24.77 -9.65 2.85
CA GLU A 143 24.76 -10.98 3.50
C GLU A 143 23.99 -12.01 2.67
N VAL A 144 22.80 -11.67 2.21
CA VAL A 144 21.98 -12.53 1.34
C VAL A 144 22.73 -12.85 0.05
N HIS A 145 23.38 -11.85 -0.56
CA HIS A 145 24.19 -12.04 -1.77
C HIS A 145 25.37 -13.00 -1.55
N LEU A 146 26.15 -12.80 -0.48
CA LEU A 146 27.29 -13.64 -0.14
C LEU A 146 26.87 -15.09 0.16
N GLN A 147 25.79 -15.28 0.92
CA GLN A 147 25.24 -16.61 1.20
C GLN A 147 24.86 -17.35 -0.08
N HIS A 148 24.25 -16.65 -1.05
CA HIS A 148 23.88 -17.25 -2.33
C HIS A 148 25.10 -17.59 -3.19
N LEU A 149 26.08 -16.70 -3.30
CA LEU A 149 27.32 -16.98 -4.03
C LEU A 149 28.05 -18.21 -3.47
N ASN A 150 28.18 -18.29 -2.14
CA ASN A 150 28.82 -19.42 -1.46
C ASN A 150 28.06 -20.73 -1.66
N SER A 151 26.72 -20.68 -1.60
CA SER A 151 25.87 -21.87 -1.82
C SER A 151 25.90 -22.37 -3.26
N THR A 152 26.14 -21.48 -4.22
CA THR A 152 26.17 -21.84 -5.65
C THR A 152 27.55 -22.37 -6.06
N GLN A 153 28.63 -21.89 -5.44
CA GLN A 153 29.99 -22.40 -5.67
C GLN A 153 30.19 -23.83 -5.17
N THR A 154 29.66 -24.20 -4.00
CA THR A 154 29.81 -25.57 -3.45
C THR A 154 29.15 -26.65 -4.32
N VAL A 155 28.04 -26.32 -4.98
CA VAL A 155 27.32 -27.23 -5.90
C VAL A 155 28.14 -27.53 -7.16
N LEU A 156 28.93 -26.57 -7.65
CA LEU A 156 29.75 -26.76 -8.85
C LEU A 156 30.94 -27.70 -8.61
N TYR A 157 31.53 -27.69 -7.40
CA TYR A 157 32.66 -28.57 -7.07
C TYR A 157 32.27 -30.03 -6.82
N HIS A 158 31.00 -30.32 -6.46
CA HIS A 158 30.54 -31.69 -6.23
C HIS A 158 30.17 -32.46 -7.50
N ARG A 159 30.04 -31.81 -8.66
CA ARG A 159 29.65 -32.46 -9.92
C ARG A 159 30.83 -33.08 -10.70
N SER A 160 32.08 -32.91 -10.25
CA SER A 160 33.29 -33.26 -11.01
C SER A 160 34.02 -34.54 -10.59
N ARG A 161 33.43 -35.42 -9.76
CA ARG A 161 34.02 -36.76 -9.52
C ARG A 161 33.41 -37.81 -10.44
N VAL A 162 33.84 -37.81 -11.69
CA VAL A 162 33.77 -39.00 -12.54
C VAL A 162 34.95 -39.89 -12.15
N VAL A 163 34.67 -40.96 -11.40
CA VAL A 163 35.66 -41.99 -11.11
C VAL A 163 35.78 -42.85 -12.37
N LEU A 164 36.90 -42.76 -13.07
CA LEU A 164 37.26 -43.75 -14.09
C LEU A 164 37.62 -45.04 -13.36
N LEU A 165 36.69 -46.01 -13.35
CA LEU A 165 36.98 -47.39 -12.99
C LEU A 165 37.90 -47.97 -14.07
N LYS A 166 39.04 -48.51 -13.65
CA LYS A 166 39.99 -49.23 -14.50
C LYS A 166 39.85 -50.73 -14.24
#